data_AF-A0A2P6WBZ6-F1
#
_entry.id   AF-A0A2P6WBZ6-F1
#
_cell.length_a   1.000
_cell.length_b   1.000
_cell.length_c   1.000
_cell.angle_alpha   90.00
_cell.angle_beta   90.00
_cell.angle_gamma   90.00
#
_symmetry.space_group_name_H-M   'P 1'
#
loop_
_entity.id
_entity.type
_entity.pdbx_description
1 polymer ?
#
loop_
_entity_poly.entity_id
_entity_poly.type
_entity_poly.pdbx_seq_one_letter_code
_entity_poly.pdbx_strand_id
1 'polypeptide(L)'
;MSQLLCEQVVGRGLRRASYEIDLKTGFFQEEVAKVCGVPFEVIPFKADPGGPPPTQPKRNHVHALPEREELAIRFPRIEGYTQAVRNRIAVDWASVPPVVIDPTHIPSDVEMAGLNLNNKGRMTLQGPGKVDRVTLQQFRDKHRMQELVFDLASAIARDLVAQGTCTIPAHVLFPQLAAVAQRYLGEKVFAEAPAAKKNVFFAPYWGWGIERLVQAIRPDTSQGEAPEIPRLESNRPAGSTEDVDFWTSREVREVRKSHLNYVVADTQVWEQSAAYFIDTHPAVRCFVKNAGLGFAIPYLHNGQMHDYLPDFIIRMNGGSERYLILETKGYDPLEQVKADAARRWVNAMNAMNQFGSWEYVICRKPTEVVKELARVGVAEAAKG
;
A
#
# COMPACT_ATOMS: atom_id res chain seq x y z
N MET A 1 4.07 -4.82 -42.80
CA MET A 1 2.81 -5.15 -43.51
C MET A 1 2.93 -6.61 -43.94
N SER A 2 1.94 -7.44 -43.63
CA SER A 2 1.99 -8.89 -43.86
C SER A 2 1.98 -9.27 -45.34
N GLN A 3 2.67 -10.38 -45.68
CA GLN A 3 2.79 -11.00 -47.01
C GLN A 3 1.73 -12.11 -47.26
N LEU A 4 0.66 -12.16 -46.46
CA LEU A 4 -0.34 -13.24 -46.50
C LEU A 4 -1.73 -12.70 -46.89
N LEU A 5 -2.35 -13.31 -47.90
CA LEU A 5 -3.68 -12.90 -48.42
C LEU A 5 -4.85 -13.26 -47.49
N CYS A 6 -4.67 -14.26 -46.63
CA CYS A 6 -5.62 -14.72 -45.61
C CYS A 6 -4.83 -15.28 -44.43
N GLU A 7 -4.77 -14.56 -43.31
CA GLU A 7 -4.05 -15.00 -42.11
C GLU A 7 -4.98 -15.74 -41.16
N GLN A 8 -4.60 -16.94 -40.76
CA GLN A 8 -5.15 -17.62 -39.60
C GLN A 8 -4.06 -17.85 -38.57
N VAL A 9 -4.29 -17.37 -37.35
CA VAL A 9 -3.45 -17.67 -36.20
C VAL A 9 -3.76 -19.11 -35.76
N VAL A 10 -2.79 -20.01 -35.90
CA VAL A 10 -2.94 -21.40 -35.45
C VAL A 10 -2.24 -21.53 -34.09
N GLY A 11 -3.03 -21.64 -33.03
CA GLY A 11 -2.54 -21.71 -31.64
C GLY A 11 -2.97 -20.50 -30.79
N ARG A 12 -2.22 -20.22 -29.72
CA ARG A 12 -2.51 -19.11 -28.78
C ARG A 12 -1.76 -17.84 -29.22
N GLY A 13 -2.37 -17.00 -30.06
CA GLY A 13 -1.79 -15.71 -30.46
C GLY A 13 -2.66 -14.48 -30.14
N LEU A 14 -3.86 -14.69 -29.59
CA LEU A 14 -4.77 -13.59 -29.23
C LEU A 14 -4.48 -12.99 -27.84
N ARG A 15 -3.76 -13.71 -26.97
CA ARG A 15 -3.44 -13.32 -25.59
C ARG A 15 -2.08 -13.89 -25.22
N ARG A 16 -1.27 -13.12 -24.49
CA ARG A 16 0.03 -13.55 -23.97
C ARG A 16 -0.15 -14.63 -22.90
N ALA A 17 0.76 -15.59 -22.85
CA ALA A 17 0.81 -16.60 -21.80
C ALA A 17 1.42 -16.05 -20.51
N SER A 18 2.33 -15.08 -20.61
CA SER A 18 2.97 -14.42 -19.47
C SER A 18 2.98 -12.90 -19.59
N TYR A 19 2.73 -12.25 -18.45
CA TYR A 19 2.81 -10.81 -18.23
C TYR A 19 4.01 -10.44 -17.34
N GLU A 20 4.99 -11.34 -17.17
CA GLU A 20 6.21 -11.00 -16.44
C GLU A 20 7.14 -10.12 -17.30
N ILE A 21 7.66 -9.07 -16.68
CA ILE A 21 8.59 -8.11 -17.27
C ILE A 21 10.01 -8.65 -17.09
N ASP A 22 10.80 -8.63 -18.17
CA ASP A 22 12.25 -8.86 -18.10
C ASP A 22 12.90 -7.76 -17.25
N LEU A 23 13.51 -8.15 -16.14
CA LEU A 23 14.14 -7.22 -15.20
C LEU A 23 15.36 -6.50 -15.79
N LYS A 24 16.01 -7.04 -16.84
CA LYS A 24 17.17 -6.40 -17.49
C LYS A 24 16.75 -5.38 -18.53
N THR A 25 15.69 -5.67 -19.29
CA THR A 25 15.28 -4.82 -20.41
C THR A 25 14.07 -3.94 -20.09
N GLY A 26 13.30 -4.27 -19.05
CA GLY A 26 12.08 -3.55 -18.66
C GLY A 26 10.87 -3.85 -19.55
N PHE A 27 10.97 -4.81 -20.47
CA PHE A 27 9.90 -5.17 -21.41
C PHE A 27 9.38 -6.60 -21.19
N PHE A 28 8.17 -6.91 -21.66
CA PHE A 28 7.71 -8.30 -21.68
C PHE A 28 8.57 -9.14 -22.62
N GLN A 29 8.79 -10.40 -22.26
CA GLN A 29 9.53 -11.34 -23.11
C GLN A 29 8.87 -11.55 -24.47
N GLU A 30 9.64 -11.89 -25.50
CA GLU A 30 9.07 -12.23 -26.80
C GLU A 30 8.28 -13.54 -26.71
N GLU A 31 7.02 -13.52 -27.14
CA GLU A 31 6.20 -14.72 -27.35
C GLU A 31 5.83 -14.78 -28.82
N VAL A 32 6.26 -15.83 -29.51
CA VAL A 32 6.00 -16.00 -30.95
C VAL A 32 4.74 -16.83 -31.17
N ALA A 33 3.85 -16.36 -32.04
CA ALA A 33 2.70 -17.10 -32.52
C ALA A 33 2.93 -17.55 -33.97
N LYS A 34 2.43 -18.74 -34.33
CA LYS A 34 2.46 -19.21 -35.71
C LYS A 34 1.24 -18.67 -36.46
N VAL A 35 1.50 -17.88 -37.49
CA VAL A 35 0.47 -17.38 -38.42
C VAL A 35 0.63 -18.16 -39.71
N CYS A 36 -0.43 -18.86 -40.11
CA CYS A 36 -0.48 -19.57 -41.38
C CYS A 36 -1.31 -18.74 -42.37
N GLY A 37 -0.85 -18.64 -43.62
CA GLY A 37 -1.61 -17.96 -44.67
C GLY A 37 -1.09 -18.30 -46.05
N VAL A 38 -1.79 -17.81 -47.07
CA VAL A 38 -1.43 -18.01 -48.49
C VAL A 38 -0.38 -16.97 -48.91
N PRO A 39 0.81 -17.38 -49.38
CA PRO A 39 1.94 -16.47 -49.58
C PRO A 39 1.80 -15.56 -50.81
N PHE A 40 2.26 -14.32 -50.67
CA PHE A 40 2.46 -13.34 -51.73
C PHE A 40 3.87 -12.72 -51.58
N GLU A 41 4.77 -12.99 -52.51
CA GLU A 41 6.20 -12.63 -52.37
C GLU A 41 6.49 -11.20 -52.83
N VAL A 42 7.15 -10.38 -51.98
CA VAL A 42 8.30 -9.50 -52.33
C VAL A 42 9.06 -9.10 -51.03
N ILE A 43 10.38 -9.32 -51.04
CA ILE A 43 11.49 -9.05 -50.07
C ILE A 43 11.78 -10.15 -49.01
N PRO A 44 13.03 -10.71 -48.97
CA PRO A 44 13.43 -11.68 -47.96
C PRO A 44 13.66 -11.01 -46.59
N PHE A 45 12.97 -11.50 -45.56
CA PHE A 45 13.35 -11.24 -44.17
C PHE A 45 14.66 -11.99 -43.91
N LYS A 46 15.72 -11.31 -43.47
CA LYS A 46 16.94 -11.97 -42.97
C LYS A 46 16.58 -12.70 -41.68
N ALA A 47 16.14 -13.95 -41.80
CA ALA A 47 16.21 -14.91 -40.71
C ALA A 47 17.70 -15.17 -40.45
N ASP A 48 18.16 -14.94 -39.21
CA ASP A 48 19.51 -15.31 -38.80
C ASP A 48 19.50 -16.82 -38.46
N PRO A 49 20.02 -17.72 -39.32
CA PRO A 49 19.77 -19.16 -39.19
C PRO A 49 20.71 -19.87 -38.20
N GLY A 50 21.48 -19.14 -37.39
CA GLY A 50 22.69 -19.68 -36.76
C GLY A 50 22.79 -19.63 -35.23
N GLY A 51 21.80 -19.09 -34.51
CA GLY A 51 21.86 -19.03 -33.05
C GLY A 51 21.23 -20.28 -32.41
N PRO A 52 21.87 -20.93 -31.40
CA PRO A 52 21.11 -21.83 -30.53
C PRO A 52 19.93 -21.06 -29.93
N PRO A 53 18.75 -21.70 -29.75
CA PRO A 53 17.62 -21.02 -29.14
C PRO A 53 18.05 -20.41 -27.80
N PRO A 54 17.63 -19.18 -27.48
CA PRO A 54 18.04 -18.51 -26.26
C PRO A 54 17.78 -19.43 -25.07
N THR A 55 18.80 -19.60 -24.22
CA THR A 55 18.74 -20.49 -23.06
C THR A 55 17.51 -20.12 -22.24
N GLN A 56 16.59 -21.06 -22.05
CA GLN A 56 15.40 -20.80 -21.24
C GLN A 56 15.86 -20.35 -19.85
N PRO A 57 15.42 -19.18 -19.37
CA PRO A 57 15.82 -18.69 -18.06
C PRO A 57 15.38 -19.71 -17.01
N LYS A 58 16.26 -20.03 -16.06
CA LYS A 58 15.94 -20.92 -14.94
C LYS A 58 14.72 -20.37 -14.22
N ARG A 59 13.65 -21.16 -14.14
CA ARG A 59 12.43 -20.82 -13.39
C ARG A 59 12.33 -21.69 -12.15
N ASN A 60 11.93 -21.08 -11.05
CA ASN A 60 11.65 -21.74 -9.79
C ASN A 60 10.13 -21.83 -9.63
N HIS A 61 9.63 -23.03 -9.36
CA HIS A 61 8.21 -23.25 -9.06
C HIS A 61 7.98 -23.09 -7.57
N VAL A 62 7.23 -22.06 -7.19
CA VAL A 62 6.87 -21.79 -5.79
C VAL A 62 5.49 -22.37 -5.55
N HIS A 63 5.40 -23.35 -4.64
CA HIS A 63 4.16 -24.03 -4.32
C HIS A 63 4.15 -24.53 -2.87
N ALA A 64 2.96 -24.82 -2.36
CA ALA A 64 2.73 -25.49 -1.10
C ALA A 64 3.22 -26.95 -1.14
N LEU A 65 3.95 -27.37 -0.10
CA LEU A 65 4.45 -28.74 0.03
C LEU A 65 3.48 -29.58 0.87
N PRO A 66 2.89 -30.66 0.31
CA PRO A 66 1.95 -31.52 1.04
C PRO A 66 2.52 -32.09 2.34
N GLU A 67 3.81 -32.43 2.35
CA GLU A 67 4.51 -32.94 3.54
C GLU A 67 4.73 -31.88 4.64
N ARG A 68 4.34 -30.62 4.40
CA ARG A 68 4.44 -29.49 5.35
C ARG A 68 3.09 -28.83 5.63
N GLU A 69 1.98 -29.55 5.45
CA GLU A 69 0.62 -29.05 5.68
C GLU A 69 0.44 -28.48 7.10
N GLU A 70 1.11 -29.06 8.10
CA GLU A 70 1.14 -28.56 9.49
C GLU A 70 1.70 -27.14 9.67
N LEU A 71 2.42 -26.63 8.68
CA LEU A 71 2.97 -25.27 8.63
C LEU A 71 2.06 -24.31 7.84
N ALA A 72 0.89 -24.76 7.37
CA ALA A 72 -0.05 -23.93 6.63
C ALA A 72 -0.49 -22.72 7.46
N ILE A 73 -0.57 -21.56 6.80
CA ILE A 73 -1.04 -20.31 7.40
C ILE A 73 -2.34 -19.93 6.71
N ARG A 74 -3.40 -19.79 7.51
CA ARG A 74 -4.69 -19.26 7.09
C ARG A 74 -4.82 -17.82 7.56
N PHE A 75 -5.32 -16.95 6.71
CA PHE A 75 -5.45 -15.52 7.02
C PHE A 75 -6.77 -14.96 6.48
N PRO A 76 -7.33 -13.95 7.15
CA PRO A 76 -8.57 -13.33 6.71
C PRO A 76 -8.33 -12.45 5.48
N ARG A 77 -9.29 -12.45 4.56
CA ARG A 77 -9.39 -11.47 3.47
C ARG A 77 -10.43 -10.42 3.88
N ILE A 78 -10.08 -9.14 3.80
CA ILE A 78 -10.97 -8.06 4.21
C ILE A 78 -11.22 -7.10 3.05
N GLU A 79 -12.44 -6.60 2.95
CA GLU A 79 -12.85 -5.57 1.97
C GLU A 79 -12.86 -4.17 2.60
N GLY A 80 -12.92 -4.10 3.93
CA GLY A 80 -12.94 -2.83 4.65
C GLY A 80 -13.28 -3.03 6.13
N TYR A 81 -13.87 -2.01 6.73
CA TYR A 81 -14.17 -1.97 8.16
C TYR A 81 -15.61 -1.58 8.41
N THR A 82 -16.18 -2.10 9.49
CA THR A 82 -17.47 -1.70 10.04
C THR A 82 -17.24 -1.15 11.43
N GLN A 83 -17.76 0.04 11.64
CA GLN A 83 -17.78 0.70 12.94
C GLN A 83 -19.22 1.08 13.25
N ALA A 84 -19.67 0.82 14.47
CA ALA A 84 -20.95 1.29 14.99
C ALA A 84 -20.65 2.29 16.10
N VAL A 85 -20.54 3.58 15.74
CA VAL A 85 -20.32 4.64 16.72
C VAL A 85 -21.67 5.20 17.17
N ARG A 86 -21.95 5.14 18.48
CA ARG A 86 -23.22 5.59 19.06
C ARG A 86 -23.15 7.01 19.63
N ASN A 87 -22.08 7.33 20.37
CA ASN A 87 -21.96 8.58 21.12
C ASN A 87 -20.57 9.26 21.00
N ARG A 88 -19.47 8.50 21.12
CA ARG A 88 -18.12 9.09 21.27
C ARG A 88 -17.11 8.58 20.25
N ILE A 89 -16.30 9.50 19.75
CA ILE A 89 -15.16 9.19 18.88
C ILE A 89 -13.83 9.32 19.61
N ALA A 90 -12.86 8.51 19.20
CA ALA A 90 -11.47 8.58 19.63
C ALA A 90 -10.53 8.57 18.41
N VAL A 91 -9.31 9.08 18.61
CA VAL A 91 -8.23 9.07 17.63
C VAL A 91 -6.96 8.64 18.34
N ASP A 92 -6.30 7.60 17.82
CA ASP A 92 -4.94 7.24 18.26
C ASP A 92 -3.92 8.17 17.61
N TRP A 93 -3.64 9.29 18.29
CA TRP A 93 -2.71 10.31 17.81
C TRP A 93 -1.29 9.79 17.56
N ALA A 94 -0.86 8.70 18.19
CA ALA A 94 0.47 8.14 17.93
C ALA A 94 0.55 7.53 16.51
N SER A 95 -0.55 6.96 16.03
CA SER A 95 -0.64 6.29 14.73
C SER A 95 -0.86 7.25 13.53
N VAL A 96 -1.49 8.41 13.76
CA VAL A 96 -1.85 9.37 12.70
C VAL A 96 -0.61 9.89 11.94
N PRO A 97 -0.54 9.67 10.61
CA PRO A 97 0.56 10.18 9.77
C PRO A 97 0.55 11.72 9.64
N PRO A 98 1.67 12.41 9.81
CA PRO A 98 1.76 13.86 9.72
C PRO A 98 1.80 14.35 8.27
N VAL A 99 1.10 15.44 7.96
CA VAL A 99 1.20 16.12 6.66
C VAL A 99 2.31 17.16 6.75
N VAL A 100 3.36 16.98 5.96
CA VAL A 100 4.43 17.96 5.78
C VAL A 100 4.16 18.73 4.50
N ILE A 101 4.01 20.04 4.63
CA ILE A 101 3.87 20.96 3.50
C ILE A 101 5.28 21.38 3.11
N ASP A 102 5.76 20.78 2.03
CA ASP A 102 7.11 20.97 1.53
C ASP A 102 7.08 21.78 0.21
N PRO A 103 7.60 23.02 0.21
CA PRO A 103 7.63 23.87 -0.96
C PRO A 103 8.58 23.38 -2.07
N THR A 104 9.49 22.44 -1.78
CA THR A 104 10.38 21.83 -2.78
C THR A 104 9.66 20.81 -3.67
N HIS A 105 8.58 20.21 -3.14
CA HIS A 105 7.73 19.26 -3.87
C HIS A 105 6.53 19.97 -4.51
N ILE A 106 5.89 20.90 -3.79
CA ILE A 106 4.73 21.65 -4.29
C ILE A 106 4.98 23.15 -4.08
N PRO A 107 5.23 23.92 -5.16
CA PRO A 107 5.62 25.32 -5.04
C PRO A 107 4.52 26.17 -4.38
N SER A 108 4.93 27.08 -3.50
CA SER A 108 4.02 27.98 -2.77
C SER A 108 3.59 29.22 -3.55
N ASP A 109 4.25 29.48 -4.66
CA ASP A 109 4.06 30.62 -5.53
C ASP A 109 4.50 30.29 -6.94
N VAL A 110 3.92 31.00 -7.90
CA VAL A 110 4.24 30.87 -9.32
C VAL A 110 4.38 32.25 -9.94
N GLU A 111 5.33 32.37 -10.86
CA GLU A 111 5.43 33.54 -11.72
C GLU A 111 4.59 33.32 -12.96
N MET A 112 3.64 34.22 -13.19
CA MET A 112 2.81 34.23 -14.37
C MET A 112 3.17 35.43 -15.23
N ALA A 113 3.39 35.20 -16.52
CA ALA A 113 3.54 36.26 -17.49
C ALA A 113 2.35 36.23 -18.45
N GLY A 114 1.79 37.40 -18.74
CA GLY A 114 0.86 37.54 -19.85
C GLY A 114 1.55 37.19 -21.17
N LEU A 115 0.80 36.62 -22.12
CA LEU A 115 1.32 36.44 -23.48
C LEU A 115 1.62 37.82 -24.08
N ASN A 116 2.86 38.04 -24.50
CA ASN A 116 3.26 39.30 -25.15
C ASN A 116 3.32 39.12 -26.66
N LEU A 117 3.20 40.20 -27.41
CA LEU A 117 3.49 40.19 -28.83
C LEU A 117 5.00 40.38 -29.03
N ASN A 118 5.62 39.54 -29.85
CA ASN A 118 6.98 39.79 -30.29
C ASN A 118 7.02 40.93 -31.33
N ASN A 119 8.23 41.31 -31.77
CA ASN A 119 8.44 42.36 -32.79
C ASN A 119 7.82 42.03 -34.17
N LYS A 120 7.22 40.84 -34.33
CA LYS A 120 6.49 40.40 -35.54
C LYS A 120 4.98 40.27 -35.29
N GLY A 121 4.46 40.76 -34.16
CA GLY A 121 3.03 40.68 -33.83
C GLY A 121 2.54 39.27 -33.50
N ARG A 122 3.43 38.31 -33.19
CA ARG A 122 3.05 36.94 -32.79
C ARG A 122 3.10 36.81 -31.28
N MET A 123 2.13 36.11 -30.70
CA MET A 123 2.13 35.79 -29.27
C MET A 123 3.36 34.96 -28.89
N THR A 124 4.02 35.34 -27.81
CA THR A 124 5.21 34.69 -27.26
C THR A 124 5.14 34.66 -25.74
N LEU A 125 5.64 33.56 -25.16
CA LEU A 125 5.96 33.44 -23.73
C LEU A 125 7.31 34.09 -23.39
N GLN A 126 8.16 34.26 -24.39
CA GLN A 126 9.50 34.82 -24.30
C GLN A 126 9.46 36.22 -24.91
N GLY A 127 9.19 37.24 -24.09
CA GLY A 127 9.17 38.63 -24.50
C GLY A 127 9.26 39.56 -23.29
N PRO A 128 9.72 40.81 -23.46
CA PRO A 128 9.67 41.80 -22.40
C PRO A 128 8.21 42.03 -22.02
N GLY A 129 7.82 41.64 -20.82
CA GLY A 129 6.46 41.76 -20.32
C GLY A 129 6.44 41.73 -18.80
N LYS A 130 5.38 42.27 -18.20
CA LYS A 130 5.21 42.27 -16.75
C LYS A 130 5.04 40.81 -16.27
N VAL A 131 5.94 40.39 -15.39
CA VAL A 131 5.76 39.17 -14.59
C VAL A 131 4.91 39.51 -13.38
N ASP A 132 3.87 38.74 -13.13
CA ASP A 132 3.05 38.81 -11.93
C ASP A 132 3.33 37.59 -11.06
N ARG A 133 3.59 37.82 -9.78
CA ARG A 133 3.90 36.74 -8.84
C ARG A 133 2.64 36.40 -8.05
N VAL A 134 2.07 35.24 -8.30
CA VAL A 134 0.89 34.77 -7.59
C VAL A 134 1.33 33.92 -6.40
N THR A 135 0.89 34.32 -5.21
CA THR A 135 1.23 33.64 -3.94
C THR A 135 -0.03 33.29 -3.16
N LEU A 136 0.11 32.41 -2.17
CA LEU A 136 -0.99 32.06 -1.26
C LEU A 136 -1.23 33.11 -0.16
N GLN A 137 -0.54 34.25 -0.17
CA GLN A 137 -0.59 35.22 0.93
C GLN A 137 -1.98 35.83 1.12
N GLN A 138 -2.66 36.19 0.03
CA GLN A 138 -4.00 36.78 0.11
C GLN A 138 -5.01 35.85 0.80
N PHE A 139 -4.94 34.54 0.54
CA PHE A 139 -5.76 33.55 1.24
C PHE A 139 -5.38 33.48 2.73
N ARG A 140 -4.08 33.44 3.03
CA ARG A 140 -3.58 33.37 4.41
C ARG A 140 -4.03 34.57 5.25
N ASP A 141 -4.09 35.76 4.67
CA ASP A 141 -4.47 36.98 5.40
C ASP A 141 -5.98 37.08 5.62
N LYS A 142 -6.78 36.58 4.67
CA LYS A 142 -8.25 36.64 4.74
C LYS A 142 -8.84 35.64 5.75
N HIS A 143 -8.31 34.44 5.84
CA HIS A 143 -8.92 33.37 6.62
C HIS A 143 -8.30 33.22 8.01
N ARG A 144 -9.13 33.17 9.05
CA ARG A 144 -8.65 32.87 10.42
C ARG A 144 -8.45 31.37 10.60
N MET A 145 -7.51 30.96 11.44
CA MET A 145 -7.28 29.53 11.68
C MET A 145 -8.52 28.84 12.26
N GLN A 146 -9.29 29.52 13.11
CA GLN A 146 -10.52 28.95 13.71
C GLN A 146 -11.61 28.66 12.67
N GLU A 147 -11.75 29.52 11.66
CA GLU A 147 -12.67 29.32 10.54
C GLU A 147 -12.27 28.06 9.77
N LEU A 148 -10.98 27.94 9.44
CA LEU A 148 -10.42 26.78 8.77
C LEU A 148 -10.55 25.47 9.58
N VAL A 149 -10.48 25.54 10.92
CA VAL A 149 -10.78 24.39 11.80
C VAL A 149 -12.22 23.91 11.60
N PHE A 150 -13.18 24.84 11.52
CA PHE A 150 -14.59 24.50 11.33
C PHE A 150 -14.87 23.96 9.92
N ASP A 151 -14.17 24.47 8.91
CA ASP A 151 -14.24 23.93 7.54
C ASP A 151 -13.74 22.49 7.49
N LEU A 152 -12.60 22.20 8.12
CA LEU A 152 -12.04 20.84 8.22
C LEU A 152 -12.99 19.90 8.96
N ALA A 153 -13.50 20.31 10.13
CA ALA A 153 -14.46 19.53 10.90
C ALA A 153 -15.75 19.25 10.11
N SER A 154 -16.26 20.25 9.38
CA SER A 154 -17.46 20.11 8.55
C SER A 154 -17.26 19.14 7.40
N ALA A 155 -16.08 19.14 6.79
CA ALA A 155 -15.74 18.22 5.71
C ALA A 155 -15.64 16.76 6.22
N ILE A 156 -14.96 16.55 7.35
CA ILE A 156 -14.86 15.22 7.98
C ILE A 156 -16.25 14.71 8.40
N ALA A 157 -17.10 15.59 8.95
CA ALA A 157 -18.47 15.23 9.34
C ALA A 157 -19.28 14.73 8.13
N ARG A 158 -19.18 15.44 7.00
CA ARG A 158 -19.84 15.05 5.75
C ARG A 158 -19.38 13.67 5.27
N ASP A 159 -18.07 13.41 5.29
CA ASP A 159 -17.52 12.12 4.86
C ASP A 159 -17.97 10.96 5.77
N LEU A 160 -17.93 11.14 7.09
CA LEU A 160 -18.36 10.12 8.04
C LEU A 160 -19.86 9.83 7.94
N VAL A 161 -20.68 10.85 7.72
CA VAL A 161 -22.14 10.69 7.52
C VAL A 161 -22.42 10.00 6.18
N ALA A 162 -21.70 10.36 5.11
CA ALA A 162 -21.86 9.77 3.79
C ALA A 162 -21.48 8.27 3.75
N GLN A 163 -20.54 7.83 4.59
CA GLN A 163 -20.17 6.42 4.73
C GLN A 163 -21.28 5.53 5.32
N GLY A 164 -22.30 6.11 5.96
CA GLY A 164 -23.43 5.38 6.56
C GLY A 164 -23.08 4.50 7.76
N THR A 165 -21.81 4.48 8.20
CA THR A 165 -21.34 3.72 9.38
C THR A 165 -21.44 4.52 10.67
N CYS A 166 -21.47 5.85 10.59
CA CYS A 166 -21.62 6.72 11.75
C CYS A 166 -23.11 6.97 12.04
N THR A 167 -23.59 6.50 13.20
CA THR A 167 -24.99 6.72 13.63
C THR A 167 -25.16 7.96 14.51
N ILE A 168 -24.06 8.65 14.83
CA ILE A 168 -24.10 9.86 15.66
C ILE A 168 -24.75 11.02 14.87
N PRO A 169 -25.75 11.72 15.44
CA PRO A 169 -26.29 12.94 14.84
C PRO A 169 -25.20 14.00 14.62
N ALA A 170 -25.21 14.67 13.47
CA ALA A 170 -24.17 15.63 13.09
C ALA A 170 -23.89 16.72 14.16
N HIS A 171 -24.92 17.19 14.86
CA HIS A 171 -24.77 18.22 15.92
C HIS A 171 -24.03 17.72 17.18
N VAL A 172 -24.02 16.41 17.45
CA VAL A 172 -23.26 15.78 18.54
C VAL A 172 -21.83 15.45 18.08
N LEU A 173 -21.67 15.06 16.82
CA LEU A 173 -20.39 14.71 16.23
C LEU A 173 -19.50 15.94 15.99
N PHE A 174 -20.09 17.05 15.52
CA PHE A 174 -19.34 18.22 15.08
C PHE A 174 -18.43 18.84 16.16
N PRO A 175 -18.87 19.05 17.42
CA PRO A 175 -17.99 19.58 18.46
C PRO A 175 -16.77 18.69 18.74
N GLN A 176 -16.95 17.36 18.67
CA GLN A 176 -15.84 16.40 18.82
C GLN A 176 -14.87 16.52 17.63
N LEU A 177 -15.40 16.62 16.40
CA LEU A 177 -14.60 16.80 15.20
C LEU A 177 -13.87 18.14 15.15
N ALA A 178 -14.45 19.22 15.68
CA ALA A 178 -13.78 20.52 15.78
C ALA A 178 -12.56 20.43 16.71
N ALA A 179 -12.68 19.74 17.85
CA ALA A 179 -11.54 19.50 18.74
C ALA A 179 -10.47 18.62 18.08
N VAL A 180 -10.87 17.57 17.35
CA VAL A 180 -9.96 16.71 16.58
C VAL A 180 -9.25 17.51 15.48
N ALA A 181 -9.97 18.29 14.69
CA ALA A 181 -9.42 19.13 13.62
C ALA A 181 -8.42 20.15 14.18
N GLN A 182 -8.75 20.81 15.28
CA GLN A 182 -7.85 21.76 15.95
C GLN A 182 -6.55 21.07 16.40
N ARG A 183 -6.66 19.92 17.06
CA ARG A 183 -5.49 19.15 17.51
C ARG A 183 -4.65 18.64 16.34
N TYR A 184 -5.28 18.16 15.28
CA TYR A 184 -4.59 17.70 14.07
C TYR A 184 -3.78 18.80 13.41
N LEU A 185 -4.37 19.98 13.19
CA LEU A 185 -3.64 21.12 12.66
C LEU A 185 -2.51 21.54 13.59
N GLY A 186 -2.68 21.42 14.91
CA GLY A 186 -1.64 21.71 15.91
C GLY A 186 -0.45 20.75 15.85
N GLU A 187 -0.71 19.44 15.90
CA GLU A 187 0.27 18.40 16.21
C GLU A 187 0.72 17.57 15.00
N LYS A 188 -0.05 17.57 13.89
CA LYS A 188 0.16 16.66 12.75
C LYS A 188 0.33 17.37 11.41
N VAL A 189 0.14 18.68 11.35
CA VAL A 189 0.43 19.47 10.14
C VAL A 189 1.66 20.33 10.39
N PHE A 190 2.69 20.09 9.57
CA PHE A 190 3.94 20.82 9.59
C PHE A 190 4.12 21.55 8.26
N ALA A 191 4.74 22.72 8.30
CA ALA A 191 5.04 23.49 7.10
C ALA A 191 6.49 23.94 7.15
N GLU A 192 7.22 23.67 6.08
CA GLU A 192 8.59 24.13 5.91
C GLU A 192 8.59 25.50 5.22
N ALA A 193 9.41 26.43 5.71
CA ALA A 193 9.48 27.76 5.12
C ALA A 193 9.94 27.66 3.65
N PRO A 194 9.36 28.44 2.71
CA PRO A 194 8.41 29.55 2.89
C PRO A 194 6.91 29.16 2.94
N ALA A 195 6.58 27.87 2.99
CA ALA A 195 5.19 27.44 3.12
C ALA A 195 4.63 27.79 4.52
N ALA A 196 3.30 27.85 4.61
CA ALA A 196 2.60 28.10 5.87
C ALA A 196 1.63 26.96 6.15
N LYS A 197 1.34 26.71 7.43
CA LYS A 197 0.41 25.66 7.87
C LYS A 197 -0.97 25.75 7.20
N LYS A 198 -1.46 26.98 6.93
CA LYS A 198 -2.73 27.21 6.20
C LYS A 198 -2.73 26.64 4.78
N ASN A 199 -1.58 26.32 4.19
CA ASN A 199 -1.54 25.70 2.87
C ASN A 199 -2.10 24.27 2.87
N VAL A 200 -2.31 23.64 4.03
CA VAL A 200 -2.99 22.33 4.11
C VAL A 200 -4.41 22.37 3.55
N PHE A 201 -5.01 23.56 3.41
CA PHE A 201 -6.35 23.76 2.86
C PHE A 201 -6.39 23.79 1.32
N PHE A 202 -5.27 23.48 0.66
CA PHE A 202 -5.21 23.32 -0.79
C PHE A 202 -4.92 21.87 -1.19
N ALA A 203 -5.37 21.49 -2.38
CA ALA A 203 -4.98 20.22 -2.96
C ALA A 203 -3.46 20.16 -3.21
N PRO A 204 -2.81 19.00 -3.01
CA PRO A 204 -3.38 17.74 -2.55
C PRO A 204 -3.44 17.60 -1.01
N TYR A 205 -2.80 18.50 -0.26
CA TYR A 205 -2.69 18.43 1.21
C TYR A 205 -4.03 18.35 1.93
N TRP A 206 -5.05 19.03 1.41
CA TRP A 206 -6.41 18.99 1.95
C TRP A 206 -6.98 17.57 1.89
N GLY A 207 -6.89 16.93 0.73
CA GLY A 207 -7.33 15.55 0.54
C GLY A 207 -6.60 14.60 1.48
N TRP A 208 -5.27 14.72 1.57
CA TRP A 208 -4.48 13.91 2.51
C TRP A 208 -4.89 14.10 3.96
N GLY A 209 -5.15 15.35 4.37
CA GLY A 209 -5.58 15.65 5.73
C GLY A 209 -6.93 15.05 6.08
N ILE A 210 -7.91 15.18 5.17
CA ILE A 210 -9.23 14.56 5.30
C ILE A 210 -9.11 13.04 5.39
N GLU A 211 -8.43 12.43 4.42
CA GLU A 211 -8.24 10.99 4.33
C GLU A 211 -7.63 10.43 5.62
N ARG A 212 -6.54 11.01 6.10
CA ARG A 212 -5.85 10.55 7.31
C ARG A 212 -6.72 10.67 8.56
N LEU A 213 -7.49 11.76 8.68
CA LEU A 213 -8.37 11.95 9.83
C LEU A 213 -9.58 11.01 9.80
N VAL A 214 -10.26 10.91 8.66
CA VAL A 214 -11.37 9.96 8.48
C VAL A 214 -10.89 8.53 8.72
N GLN A 215 -9.70 8.20 8.22
CA GLN A 215 -9.06 6.91 8.44
C GLN A 215 -8.51 6.75 9.86
N ALA A 216 -8.46 7.76 10.73
CA ALA A 216 -7.98 7.61 12.11
C ALA A 216 -9.08 7.71 13.19
N ILE A 217 -10.24 8.27 12.84
CA ILE A 217 -11.39 8.39 13.73
C ILE A 217 -12.03 7.02 13.96
N ARG A 218 -12.23 6.66 15.22
CA ARG A 218 -12.76 5.36 15.67
C ARG A 218 -13.81 5.52 16.76
N PRO A 219 -14.63 4.49 17.02
CA PRO A 219 -15.43 4.42 18.23
C PRO A 219 -14.53 4.45 19.48
N ASP A 220 -14.92 5.23 20.50
CA ASP A 220 -14.21 5.30 21.78
C ASP A 220 -14.54 4.09 22.67
N THR A 221 -13.80 3.01 22.50
CA THR A 221 -13.99 1.76 23.27
C THR A 221 -13.74 1.95 24.77
N SER A 222 -12.91 2.91 25.16
CA SER A 222 -12.66 3.24 26.56
C SER A 222 -13.89 3.83 27.26
N GLN A 223 -14.82 4.38 26.48
CA GLN A 223 -16.07 4.96 26.93
C GLN A 223 -17.28 4.07 26.60
N GLY A 224 -17.06 2.79 26.29
CA GLY A 224 -18.11 1.79 26.11
C GLY A 224 -18.67 1.67 24.69
N GLU A 225 -18.04 2.27 23.69
CA GLU A 225 -18.39 2.01 22.29
C GLU A 225 -17.95 0.61 21.85
N ALA A 226 -18.67 0.02 20.89
CA ALA A 226 -18.25 -1.24 20.28
C ALA A 226 -16.99 -1.02 19.45
N PRO A 227 -16.01 -1.94 19.49
CA PRO A 227 -14.80 -1.83 18.69
C PRO A 227 -15.14 -1.89 17.19
N GLU A 228 -14.30 -1.25 16.39
CA GLU A 228 -14.32 -1.45 14.95
C GLU A 228 -13.96 -2.90 14.61
N ILE A 229 -14.73 -3.51 13.72
CA ILE A 229 -14.54 -4.88 13.25
C ILE A 229 -14.29 -4.90 11.74
N PRO A 230 -13.50 -5.85 11.23
CA PRO A 230 -13.24 -5.98 9.81
C PRO A 230 -14.51 -6.47 9.08
N ARG A 231 -14.67 -6.03 7.85
CA ARG A 231 -15.63 -6.59 6.89
C ARG A 231 -14.88 -7.62 6.06
N LEU A 232 -15.15 -8.89 6.33
CA LEU A 232 -14.54 -9.99 5.59
C LEU A 232 -15.06 -10.00 4.14
N GLU A 233 -14.21 -10.45 3.23
CA GLU A 233 -14.60 -10.72 1.85
C GLU A 233 -15.68 -11.80 1.80
N SER A 234 -16.79 -11.53 1.09
CA SER A 234 -17.93 -12.46 1.07
C SER A 234 -17.83 -13.52 -0.02
N ASN A 235 -17.07 -13.24 -1.09
CA ASN A 235 -17.02 -14.08 -2.29
C ASN A 235 -15.96 -15.19 -2.24
N ARG A 236 -14.99 -15.08 -1.34
CA ARG A 236 -13.89 -16.04 -1.21
C ARG A 236 -13.70 -16.45 0.25
N PRO A 237 -13.32 -17.71 0.52
CA PRO A 237 -12.95 -18.13 1.86
C PRO A 237 -11.68 -17.40 2.33
N ALA A 238 -11.34 -17.61 3.61
CA ALA A 238 -10.06 -17.19 4.16
C ALA A 238 -8.90 -17.68 3.26
N GLY A 239 -7.91 -16.82 3.03
CA GLY A 239 -6.75 -17.19 2.22
C GLY A 239 -5.90 -18.22 2.94
N SER A 240 -5.25 -19.09 2.17
CA SER A 240 -4.35 -20.12 2.68
C SER A 240 -3.05 -20.13 1.90
N THR A 241 -1.96 -20.55 2.55
CA THR A 241 -0.73 -20.87 1.82
C THR A 241 -0.88 -22.09 0.91
N GLU A 242 -1.90 -22.92 1.13
CA GLU A 242 -2.30 -24.03 0.24
C GLU A 242 -2.64 -23.55 -1.18
N ASP A 243 -3.13 -22.32 -1.33
CA ASP A 243 -3.57 -21.77 -2.61
C ASP A 243 -2.41 -21.24 -3.47
N VAL A 244 -1.17 -21.28 -2.97
CA VAL A 244 0.00 -20.72 -3.65
C VAL A 244 0.56 -21.71 -4.65
N ASP A 245 0.51 -21.35 -5.93
CA ASP A 245 1.15 -22.07 -7.03
C ASP A 245 1.52 -21.06 -8.14
N PHE A 246 2.81 -20.76 -8.29
CA PHE A 246 3.29 -19.91 -9.38
C PHE A 246 4.75 -20.18 -9.74
N TRP A 247 5.14 -19.78 -10.94
CA TRP A 247 6.52 -19.84 -11.41
C TRP A 247 7.16 -18.45 -11.34
N THR A 248 8.43 -18.37 -10.93
CA THR A 248 9.18 -17.11 -10.93
C THR A 248 10.58 -17.30 -11.50
N SER A 249 11.09 -16.26 -12.16
CA SER A 249 12.49 -16.14 -12.58
C SER A 249 13.39 -15.50 -11.51
N ARG A 250 12.81 -15.02 -10.41
CA ARG A 250 13.53 -14.41 -9.28
C ARG A 250 14.34 -15.47 -8.52
N GLU A 251 15.37 -15.00 -7.82
CA GLU A 251 16.13 -15.85 -6.91
C GLU A 251 15.24 -16.34 -5.76
N VAL A 252 15.40 -17.61 -5.42
CA VAL A 252 14.65 -18.26 -4.36
C VAL A 252 15.59 -18.87 -3.35
N ARG A 253 15.10 -19.00 -2.11
CA ARG A 253 15.81 -19.64 -1.03
C ARG A 253 14.97 -20.73 -0.41
N GLU A 254 15.57 -21.89 -0.20
CA GLU A 254 14.96 -22.99 0.55
C GLU A 254 14.83 -22.61 2.02
N VAL A 255 13.68 -22.96 2.59
CA VAL A 255 13.31 -22.67 3.99
C VAL A 255 12.71 -23.91 4.62
N ARG A 256 12.76 -24.01 5.95
CA ARG A 256 12.28 -25.19 6.70
C ARG A 256 10.95 -24.96 7.39
N LYS A 257 10.74 -23.78 7.96
CA LYS A 257 9.55 -23.38 8.72
C LYS A 257 8.49 -22.69 7.85
N SER A 258 8.40 -23.06 6.58
CA SER A 258 7.36 -22.58 5.66
C SER A 258 6.63 -23.76 5.05
N HIS A 259 5.33 -23.60 4.86
CA HIS A 259 4.52 -24.52 4.05
C HIS A 259 5.00 -24.52 2.59
N LEU A 260 5.49 -23.37 2.10
CA LEU A 260 6.03 -23.26 0.74
C LEU A 260 7.45 -23.80 0.67
N ASN A 261 7.81 -24.35 -0.49
CA ASN A 261 9.16 -24.84 -0.76
C ASN A 261 10.23 -23.72 -0.76
N TYR A 262 9.85 -22.50 -1.15
CA TYR A 262 10.76 -21.38 -1.34
C TYR A 262 10.25 -20.06 -0.75
N VAL A 263 11.20 -19.21 -0.38
CA VAL A 263 10.98 -17.76 -0.24
C VAL A 263 11.59 -17.07 -1.46
N VAL A 264 10.79 -16.26 -2.14
CA VAL A 264 11.24 -15.42 -3.28
C VAL A 264 11.93 -14.18 -2.73
N ALA A 265 13.13 -13.85 -3.19
CA ALA A 265 13.80 -12.61 -2.79
C ALA A 265 13.53 -11.49 -3.81
N ASP A 266 12.96 -10.37 -3.37
CA ASP A 266 12.77 -9.19 -4.22
C ASP A 266 13.97 -8.25 -4.11
N THR A 267 14.54 -8.14 -2.91
CA THR A 267 15.80 -7.44 -2.65
C THR A 267 16.91 -8.42 -2.26
N GLN A 268 18.11 -8.26 -2.83
CA GLN A 268 19.19 -9.25 -2.71
C GLN A 268 19.69 -9.48 -1.27
N VAL A 269 19.60 -8.49 -0.37
CA VAL A 269 20.25 -8.59 0.95
C VAL A 269 19.26 -8.58 2.12
N TRP A 270 18.24 -7.72 2.08
CA TRP A 270 17.39 -7.47 3.25
C TRP A 270 16.44 -8.63 3.55
N GLU A 271 15.61 -8.99 2.59
CA GLU A 271 14.62 -10.06 2.73
C GLU A 271 15.28 -11.43 2.87
N GLN A 272 16.39 -11.67 2.18
CA GLN A 272 17.13 -12.93 2.31
C GLN A 272 17.68 -13.11 3.73
N SER A 273 18.18 -12.03 4.34
CA SER A 273 18.67 -12.06 5.72
C SER A 273 17.51 -12.19 6.71
N ALA A 274 16.42 -11.45 6.51
CA ALA A 274 15.23 -11.55 7.33
C ALA A 274 14.63 -12.97 7.30
N ALA A 275 14.43 -13.55 6.12
CA ALA A 275 13.94 -14.91 5.95
C ALA A 275 14.82 -15.93 6.68
N TYR A 276 16.15 -15.79 6.63
CA TYR A 276 17.06 -16.64 7.39
C TYR A 276 16.88 -16.51 8.91
N PHE A 277 16.79 -15.27 9.42
CA PHE A 277 16.58 -15.05 10.84
C PHE A 277 15.23 -15.61 11.30
N ILE A 278 14.17 -15.43 10.53
CA ILE A 278 12.84 -15.97 10.84
C ILE A 278 12.85 -17.50 10.84
N ASP A 279 13.41 -18.13 9.81
CA ASP A 279 13.44 -19.59 9.64
C ASP A 279 14.23 -20.31 10.75
N THR A 280 15.28 -19.65 11.27
CA THR A 280 16.15 -20.21 12.32
C THR A 280 15.72 -19.84 13.75
N HIS A 281 14.81 -18.88 13.92
CA HIS A 281 14.47 -18.37 15.26
C HIS A 281 13.63 -19.38 16.06
N PRO A 282 13.97 -19.67 17.34
CA PRO A 282 13.26 -20.67 18.14
C PRO A 282 11.82 -20.27 18.49
N ALA A 283 11.51 -18.98 18.56
CA ALA A 283 10.14 -18.51 18.83
C ALA A 283 9.20 -18.56 17.61
N VAL A 284 9.69 -18.93 16.43
CA VAL A 284 8.87 -19.02 15.20
C VAL A 284 8.41 -20.46 14.99
N ARG A 285 7.10 -20.64 14.81
CA ARG A 285 6.49 -21.93 14.42
C ARG A 285 6.58 -22.12 12.92
N CYS A 286 5.96 -21.21 12.18
CA CYS A 286 6.02 -21.17 10.73
C CYS A 286 5.92 -19.73 10.22
N PHE A 287 6.30 -19.50 8.96
CA PHE A 287 6.18 -18.21 8.32
C PHE A 287 5.95 -18.36 6.82
N VAL A 288 5.49 -17.29 6.19
CA VAL A 288 5.38 -17.20 4.74
C VAL A 288 5.72 -15.79 4.28
N LYS A 289 6.41 -15.68 3.14
CA LYS A 289 6.55 -14.41 2.43
C LYS A 289 5.28 -14.15 1.62
N ASN A 290 4.78 -12.94 1.64
CA ASN A 290 3.61 -12.53 0.88
C ASN A 290 3.92 -12.32 -0.63
N ALA A 291 4.41 -13.38 -1.28
CA ALA A 291 4.65 -13.42 -2.71
C ALA A 291 3.63 -14.38 -3.34
N GLY A 292 2.69 -13.84 -4.13
CA GLY A 292 1.61 -14.64 -4.73
C GLY A 292 0.54 -15.12 -3.73
N LEU A 293 0.65 -14.76 -2.45
CA LEU A 293 -0.27 -15.17 -1.39
C LEU A 293 -1.61 -14.40 -1.43
N GLY A 294 -1.56 -13.13 -1.85
CA GLY A 294 -2.73 -12.25 -1.92
C GLY A 294 -3.24 -11.82 -0.54
N PHE A 295 -2.36 -11.72 0.45
CA PHE A 295 -2.65 -11.06 1.72
C PHE A 295 -2.50 -9.55 1.55
N ALA A 296 -3.60 -8.82 1.64
CA ALA A 296 -3.65 -7.39 1.38
C ALA A 296 -4.35 -6.64 2.52
N ILE A 297 -3.81 -5.47 2.85
CA ILE A 297 -4.36 -4.54 3.83
C ILE A 297 -4.84 -3.31 3.07
N PRO A 298 -6.17 -3.08 2.98
CA PRO A 298 -6.71 -1.95 2.24
C PRO A 298 -6.41 -0.62 2.95
N TYR A 299 -6.00 0.39 2.18
CA TYR A 299 -5.80 1.75 2.66
C TYR A 299 -6.27 2.79 1.63
N LEU A 300 -6.65 3.97 2.09
CA LEU A 300 -7.07 5.09 1.24
C LEU A 300 -5.92 6.08 1.05
N HIS A 301 -5.65 6.45 -0.19
CA HIS A 301 -4.70 7.52 -0.51
C HIS A 301 -5.06 8.20 -1.84
N ASN A 302 -5.02 9.53 -1.89
CA ASN A 302 -5.36 10.30 -3.10
C ASN A 302 -6.76 9.97 -3.67
N GLY A 303 -7.74 9.78 -2.79
CA GLY A 303 -9.12 9.45 -3.14
C GLY A 303 -9.32 8.05 -3.71
N GLN A 304 -8.30 7.19 -3.69
CA GLN A 304 -8.34 5.83 -4.23
C GLN A 304 -7.98 4.79 -3.18
N MET A 305 -8.67 3.65 -3.23
CA MET A 305 -8.33 2.48 -2.43
C MET A 305 -7.12 1.79 -3.04
N HIS A 306 -6.17 1.46 -2.18
CA HIS A 306 -4.94 0.76 -2.50
C HIS A 306 -4.74 -0.42 -1.55
N ASP A 307 -3.97 -1.40 -2.00
CA ASP A 307 -3.60 -2.55 -1.20
C ASP A 307 -2.15 -2.43 -0.72
N TYR A 308 -1.95 -2.45 0.59
CA TYR A 308 -0.65 -2.67 1.18
C TYR A 308 -0.41 -4.18 1.30
N LEU A 309 0.70 -4.65 0.71
CA LEU A 309 1.15 -6.04 0.78
C LEU A 309 2.37 -6.11 1.72
N PRO A 310 2.20 -6.53 2.99
CA PRO A 310 3.33 -6.67 3.90
C PRO A 310 4.26 -7.81 3.50
N ASP A 311 5.54 -7.75 3.85
CA ASP A 311 6.53 -8.75 3.40
C ASP A 311 6.28 -10.17 3.95
N PHE A 312 6.04 -10.31 5.26
CA PHE A 312 5.93 -11.62 5.91
C PHE A 312 4.74 -11.73 6.86
N ILE A 313 4.16 -12.93 6.91
CA ILE A 313 3.29 -13.38 8.00
C ILE A 313 4.03 -14.47 8.76
N ILE A 314 4.12 -14.31 10.07
CA ILE A 314 4.88 -15.19 10.95
C ILE A 314 3.96 -15.71 12.05
N ARG A 315 3.81 -17.02 12.16
CA ARG A 315 3.12 -17.66 13.27
C ARG A 315 4.13 -17.97 14.38
N MET A 316 3.86 -17.49 15.58
CA MET A 316 4.74 -17.69 16.73
C MET A 316 4.56 -19.09 17.33
N ASN A 317 5.62 -19.62 17.94
CA ASN A 317 5.52 -20.78 18.81
C ASN A 317 4.78 -20.39 20.09
N GLY A 318 3.94 -21.31 20.58
CA GLY A 318 3.01 -21.04 21.67
C GLY A 318 1.76 -21.91 21.60
N GLY A 319 1.03 -22.03 22.70
CA GLY A 319 -0.26 -22.75 22.73
C GLY A 319 -1.40 -21.96 22.06
N SER A 320 -1.25 -20.64 21.96
CA SER A 320 -2.21 -19.74 21.31
C SER A 320 -1.84 -19.40 19.86
N GLU A 321 -2.85 -19.26 18.99
CA GLU A 321 -2.70 -18.78 17.61
C GLU A 321 -2.28 -17.30 17.57
N ARG A 322 -0.98 -17.04 17.45
CA ARG A 322 -0.41 -15.68 17.40
C ARG A 322 0.36 -15.46 16.11
N TYR A 323 0.05 -14.35 15.45
CA TYR A 323 0.62 -13.96 14.17
C TYR A 323 1.31 -12.60 14.28
N LEU A 324 2.42 -12.47 13.57
CA LEU A 324 3.18 -11.24 13.42
C LEU A 324 3.25 -10.92 11.92
N ILE A 325 2.73 -9.76 11.55
CA ILE A 325 2.95 -9.14 10.25
C ILE A 325 4.25 -8.36 10.36
N LEU A 326 5.23 -8.73 9.54
CA LEU A 326 6.55 -8.12 9.54
C LEU A 326 6.80 -7.47 8.19
N GLU A 327 7.14 -6.19 8.23
CA GLU A 327 7.62 -5.42 7.09
C GLU A 327 9.12 -5.15 7.21
N THR A 328 9.87 -5.42 6.15
CA THR A 328 11.30 -5.14 6.05
C THR A 328 11.53 -3.99 5.07
N LYS A 329 11.76 -2.78 5.60
CA LYS A 329 11.74 -1.55 4.79
C LYS A 329 13.10 -0.91 4.59
N GLY A 330 13.31 -0.44 3.35
CA GLY A 330 14.08 0.76 3.03
C GLY A 330 13.19 2.01 3.03
N TYR A 331 13.68 3.14 2.48
CA TYR A 331 12.92 4.39 2.45
C TYR A 331 11.63 4.28 1.61
N ASP A 332 10.46 4.54 2.23
CA ASP A 332 9.16 4.66 1.57
C ASP A 332 8.42 5.93 2.04
N PRO A 333 8.13 6.90 1.15
CA PRO A 333 7.38 8.11 1.50
C PRO A 333 6.00 7.84 2.13
N LEU A 334 5.37 6.69 1.84
CA LEU A 334 4.06 6.30 2.36
C LEU A 334 4.14 5.33 3.55
N GLU A 335 5.34 5.10 4.12
CA GLU A 335 5.55 4.17 5.24
C GLU A 335 4.55 4.38 6.37
N GLN A 336 4.35 5.62 6.80
CA GLN A 336 3.48 5.92 7.94
C GLN A 336 2.00 5.66 7.63
N VAL A 337 1.57 5.92 6.40
CA VAL A 337 0.18 5.65 5.95
C VAL A 337 -0.09 4.15 5.93
N LYS A 338 0.85 3.35 5.39
CA LYS A 338 0.76 1.88 5.38
C LYS A 338 0.81 1.30 6.79
N ALA A 339 1.67 1.86 7.65
CA ALA A 339 1.80 1.44 9.04
C ALA A 339 0.54 1.70 9.86
N ASP A 340 -0.10 2.86 9.65
CA ASP A 340 -1.39 3.19 10.26
C ASP A 340 -2.49 2.21 9.80
N ALA A 341 -2.57 1.96 8.48
CA ALA A 341 -3.52 0.99 7.93
C ALA A 341 -3.31 -0.43 8.51
N ALA A 342 -2.07 -0.88 8.64
CA ALA A 342 -1.75 -2.18 9.24
C ALA A 342 -2.08 -2.24 10.74
N ARG A 343 -1.84 -1.17 11.49
CA ARG A 343 -2.26 -1.09 12.90
C ARG A 343 -3.78 -1.12 13.05
N ARG A 344 -4.51 -0.39 12.21
CA ARG A 344 -5.98 -0.46 12.15
C ARG A 344 -6.44 -1.89 11.88
N TRP A 345 -5.84 -2.54 10.88
CA TRP A 345 -6.14 -3.91 10.52
C TRP A 345 -5.96 -4.86 11.71
N VAL A 346 -4.80 -4.79 12.37
CA VAL A 346 -4.49 -5.63 13.54
C VAL A 346 -5.49 -5.40 14.66
N ASN A 347 -5.81 -4.15 14.99
CA ASN A 347 -6.74 -3.83 16.06
C ASN A 347 -8.14 -4.38 15.77
N ALA A 348 -8.63 -4.22 14.54
CA ALA A 348 -9.93 -4.73 14.13
C ALA A 348 -9.98 -6.27 14.14
N MET A 349 -8.94 -6.93 13.64
CA MET A 349 -8.87 -8.39 13.64
C MET A 349 -8.81 -8.96 15.07
N ASN A 350 -8.03 -8.33 15.95
CA ASN A 350 -7.94 -8.72 17.36
C ASN A 350 -9.26 -8.51 18.10
N ALA A 351 -10.01 -7.45 17.77
CA ALA A 351 -11.35 -7.23 18.33
C ALA A 351 -12.36 -8.30 17.88
N MET A 352 -12.23 -8.80 16.65
CA MET A 352 -13.09 -9.87 16.12
C MET A 352 -12.80 -11.23 16.77
N ASN A 353 -11.56 -11.48 17.18
CA ASN A 353 -11.12 -12.68 17.90
C ASN A 353 -11.46 -14.03 17.21
N GLN A 354 -11.45 -14.06 15.87
CA GLN A 354 -11.74 -15.28 15.08
C GLN A 354 -10.52 -15.86 14.36
N PHE A 355 -9.46 -15.06 14.15
CA PHE A 355 -8.27 -15.46 13.37
C PHE A 355 -6.99 -15.44 14.22
N GLY A 356 -7.10 -15.76 15.51
CA GLY A 356 -5.99 -15.60 16.46
C GLY A 356 -5.67 -14.13 16.74
N SER A 357 -4.56 -13.88 17.45
CA SER A 357 -4.09 -12.53 17.75
C SER A 357 -2.97 -12.11 16.80
N TRP A 358 -3.02 -10.88 16.34
CA TRP A 358 -2.11 -10.29 15.38
C TRP A 358 -1.30 -9.16 16.01
N GLU A 359 -0.08 -8.97 15.50
CA GLU A 359 0.78 -7.84 15.80
C GLU A 359 1.45 -7.35 14.51
N TYR A 360 1.75 -6.05 14.41
CA TYR A 360 2.41 -5.46 13.24
C TYR A 360 3.72 -4.79 13.65
N VAL A 361 4.79 -5.13 12.94
CA VAL A 361 6.14 -4.60 13.19
C VAL A 361 6.81 -4.22 11.88
N ILE A 362 7.52 -3.09 11.90
CA ILE A 362 8.41 -2.65 10.82
C ILE A 362 9.84 -2.76 11.32
N CYS A 363 10.69 -3.47 10.58
CA CYS A 363 12.12 -3.54 10.83
C CYS A 363 12.86 -2.77 9.75
N ARG A 364 13.63 -1.76 10.19
CA ARG A 364 14.50 -0.95 9.32
C ARG A 364 15.89 -1.53 9.19
N LYS A 365 16.20 -2.61 9.91
CA LYS A 365 17.46 -3.37 9.84
C LYS A 365 17.20 -4.87 9.99
N PRO A 366 17.95 -5.76 9.32
CA PRO A 366 17.75 -7.20 9.47
C PRO A 366 17.97 -7.68 10.91
N THR A 367 18.85 -7.03 11.67
CA THR A 367 19.12 -7.35 13.07
C THR A 367 17.97 -7.00 14.01
N GLU A 368 17.09 -6.07 13.64
CA GLU A 368 15.90 -5.73 14.42
C GLU A 368 14.88 -6.88 14.39
N VAL A 369 14.85 -7.67 13.31
CA VAL A 369 13.96 -8.84 13.17
C VAL A 369 14.16 -9.80 14.34
N VAL A 370 15.40 -10.12 14.69
CA VAL A 370 15.72 -11.04 15.81
C VAL A 370 15.19 -10.49 17.14
N LYS A 371 15.38 -9.18 17.38
CA LYS A 371 14.92 -8.52 18.60
C LYS A 371 13.40 -8.54 18.72
N GLU A 372 12.70 -8.24 17.64
CA GLU A 372 11.24 -8.20 17.62
C GLU A 372 10.62 -9.60 17.75
N LEU A 373 11.20 -10.61 17.09
CA LEU A 373 10.78 -12.01 17.27
C LEU A 373 10.95 -12.47 18.72
N ALA A 374 12.05 -12.09 19.39
CA ALA A 374 12.26 -12.39 20.80
C ALA A 374 11.24 -11.69 21.70
N ARG A 375 10.97 -10.40 21.47
CA ARG A 375 9.98 -9.62 22.24
C ARG A 375 8.59 -10.24 22.16
N VAL A 376 8.13 -10.55 20.95
CA VAL A 376 6.80 -11.14 20.72
C VAL A 376 6.74 -12.58 21.28
N GLY A 377 7.84 -13.33 21.18
CA GLY A 377 7.96 -14.67 21.77
C GLY A 377 7.83 -14.67 23.29
N VAL A 378 8.52 -13.78 24.00
CA VAL A 378 8.54 -13.72 25.48
C VAL A 378 7.22 -13.23 26.08
N ALA A 379 6.45 -12.41 25.36
CA ALA A 379 5.15 -11.89 25.83
C ALA A 379 4.12 -12.99 26.19
N GLU A 380 4.35 -14.25 25.79
CA GLU A 380 3.56 -15.42 26.18
C GLU A 380 4.00 -16.03 27.52
N ALA A 381 5.32 -16.13 27.75
CA ALA A 381 5.86 -16.74 28.97
C ALA A 381 5.49 -15.95 30.24
N ALA A 382 5.20 -14.65 30.11
CA ALA A 382 4.78 -13.79 31.22
C ALA A 382 3.26 -13.80 31.51
N LYS A 383 2.46 -14.45 30.67
CA LYS A 383 0.99 -14.58 30.83
C LYS A 383 0.54 -16.00 31.20
N GLY A 384 1.47 -16.95 31.28
CA GLY A 384 1.23 -18.36 31.62
C GLY A 384 1.38 -18.66 33.09
#